data_AF-A0A3P3ZMW0-F1
#
_entry.id   AF-A0A3P3ZMW0-F1
#
_cell.length_a   1.000
_cell.length_b   1.000
_cell.length_c   1.000
_cell.angle_alpha   90.00
_cell.angle_beta   90.00
_cell.angle_gamma   90.00
#
_symmetry.space_group_name_H-M   'P 1'
#
loop_
_entity.id
_entity.type
_entity.pdbx_description
1 polymer ?
#
loop_
_entity_poly.entity_id
_entity_poly.type
_entity_poly.pdbx_seq_one_letter_code
_entity_poly.pdbx_strand_id
1 'polypeptide(L)'
;MEGAWPLLDLGAWQRYLDRWSQKAGAAPISESKVGHVNVTFGTVSWAGRLWPDVGIDARVEGKQWLIRTRGRSIAGDLIRVQGEPGRLEGHLVHLVIPASSHPDAPAGAENHTPALAAQMPTMDLQVEHLTLPGGLEGHAHLVGTQEGAGVWHLQTLTLVSQETQIQMEGVWQDQPKPQNHYQWDVKTEDLGNFLTGLGYPGLVARGNGEGHGHIQWPGALEDFSLTGVSGHASLNLKDGQFSKVQTGPKCKRGGWVV
;
A
#
# COMPACT_ATOMS: atom_id res chain seq x y z
N MET A 1 8.31 10.36 -25.75
CA MET A 1 9.63 10.50 -25.08
C MET A 1 10.16 9.12 -24.83
N GLU A 2 11.43 8.87 -25.15
CA GLU A 2 12.07 7.55 -24.97
C GLU A 2 13.33 7.69 -24.11
N GLY A 3 13.58 6.75 -23.19
CA GLY A 3 14.82 6.76 -22.41
C GLY A 3 14.90 5.66 -21.35
N ALA A 4 16.15 5.29 -21.01
CA ALA A 4 16.48 4.40 -19.91
C ALA A 4 17.19 5.19 -18.81
N TRP A 5 16.70 5.07 -17.58
CA TRP A 5 17.17 5.86 -16.45
C TRP A 5 17.55 4.92 -15.30
N PRO A 6 18.69 5.13 -14.63
CA PRO A 6 19.12 4.21 -13.57
C PRO A 6 18.23 4.29 -12.33
N LEU A 7 17.77 5.50 -11.98
CA LEU A 7 16.99 5.77 -10.78
C LEU A 7 15.94 6.85 -11.07
N LEU A 8 14.71 6.61 -10.61
CA LEU A 8 13.66 7.63 -10.49
C LEU A 8 13.21 7.71 -9.04
N ASP A 9 13.32 8.88 -8.43
CA ASP A 9 12.68 9.16 -7.14
C ASP A 9 11.37 9.91 -7.39
N LEU A 10 10.25 9.18 -7.34
CA LEU A 10 8.93 9.74 -7.61
C LEU A 10 8.54 10.79 -6.55
N GLY A 11 8.90 10.56 -5.29
CA GLY A 11 8.63 11.51 -4.21
C GLY A 11 9.44 12.82 -4.33
N ALA A 12 10.70 12.75 -4.75
CA ALA A 12 11.51 13.94 -5.02
C ALA A 12 11.00 14.71 -6.24
N TRP A 13 10.58 14.01 -7.30
CA TRP A 13 10.03 14.63 -8.51
C TRP A 13 8.68 15.31 -8.25
N GLN A 14 7.80 14.66 -7.50
CA GLN A 14 6.51 15.22 -7.10
C GLN A 14 6.68 16.50 -6.28
N ARG A 15 7.56 16.49 -5.25
CA ARG A 15 7.91 17.70 -4.48
C ARG A 15 8.49 18.82 -5.34
N TYR A 16 9.22 18.48 -6.41
CA TYR A 16 9.72 19.47 -7.35
C TYR A 16 8.58 20.12 -8.14
N LEU A 17 7.64 19.32 -8.66
CA LEU A 17 6.47 19.83 -9.39
C LEU A 17 5.56 20.69 -8.52
N ASP A 18 5.26 20.25 -7.29
CA ASP A 18 4.40 21.01 -6.36
C ASP A 18 5.00 22.37 -6.03
N ARG A 19 6.33 22.44 -5.81
CA ARG A 19 7.02 23.72 -5.60
C ARG A 19 7.02 24.60 -6.84
N TRP A 20 7.13 24.00 -8.02
CA TRP A 20 7.13 24.73 -9.28
C TRP A 20 5.74 25.33 -9.58
N SER A 21 4.66 24.55 -9.40
CA SER A 21 3.29 25.03 -9.59
C SER A 21 2.95 26.16 -8.61
N GLN A 22 3.36 26.03 -7.34
CA GLN A 22 3.15 27.06 -6.32
C GLN A 22 3.93 28.36 -6.60
N LYS A 23 5.17 28.28 -7.10
CA LYS A 23 6.00 29.46 -7.37
C LYS A 23 5.67 30.16 -8.67
N ALA A 24 5.31 29.42 -9.71
CA ALA A 24 5.25 29.98 -11.05
C ALA A 24 3.88 30.57 -11.41
N GLY A 25 2.85 30.41 -10.56
CA GLY A 25 1.45 30.66 -10.96
C GLY A 25 1.11 29.94 -12.27
N ALA A 26 1.88 28.91 -12.61
CA ALA A 26 1.93 28.33 -13.93
C ALA A 26 0.71 27.45 -14.08
N ALA A 27 0.05 27.59 -15.24
CA ALA A 27 -0.93 26.61 -15.66
C ALA A 27 -0.30 25.20 -15.50
N PRO A 28 -1.04 24.22 -14.96
CA PRO A 28 -0.55 22.85 -14.86
C PRO A 28 0.04 22.46 -16.22
N ILE A 29 1.19 21.77 -16.20
CA ILE A 29 1.83 21.29 -17.43
C ILE A 29 0.74 20.56 -18.20
N SER A 30 0.28 21.16 -19.30
CA SER A 30 -0.90 20.64 -19.96
C SER A 30 -0.52 19.27 -20.53
N GLU A 31 -1.09 18.20 -19.96
CA GLU A 31 -0.88 16.81 -20.40
C GLU A 31 -1.12 16.67 -21.93
N SER A 32 -1.84 17.63 -22.51
CA SER A 32 -2.17 17.79 -23.93
C SER A 32 -1.01 17.88 -24.93
N LYS A 33 0.25 18.04 -24.49
CA LYS A 33 1.43 18.06 -25.40
C LYS A 33 2.25 16.76 -25.41
N VAL A 34 1.97 15.81 -24.52
CA VAL A 34 2.71 14.55 -24.44
C VAL A 34 1.83 13.44 -24.99
N GLY A 35 2.01 13.07 -26.27
CA GLY A 35 1.19 12.02 -26.90
C GLY A 35 1.60 10.60 -26.53
N HIS A 36 2.88 10.38 -26.21
CA HIS A 36 3.44 9.07 -25.90
C HIS A 36 4.71 9.17 -25.03
N VAL A 37 4.80 8.29 -24.04
CA VAL A 37 5.91 8.14 -23.11
C VAL A 37 6.30 6.66 -23.11
N ASN A 38 7.56 6.35 -23.36
CA ASN A 38 8.10 5.00 -23.22
C ASN A 38 9.42 5.09 -22.46
N VAL A 39 9.40 4.72 -21.18
CA VAL A 39 10.53 4.90 -20.27
C VAL A 39 10.79 3.62 -19.53
N THR A 40 12.06 3.33 -19.28
CA THR A 40 12.47 2.21 -18.43
C THR A 40 13.37 2.71 -17.31
N PHE A 41 13.09 2.25 -16.10
CA PHE A 41 13.81 2.59 -14.89
C PHE A 41 14.46 1.34 -14.33
N GLY A 42 15.76 1.40 -14.03
CA GLY A 42 16.44 0.34 -13.29
C GLY A 42 15.88 0.20 -11.87
N THR A 43 15.61 1.32 -11.21
CA THR A 43 14.93 1.39 -9.91
C THR A 43 14.01 2.60 -9.84
N VAL A 44 12.80 2.42 -9.30
CA VAL A 44 11.88 3.50 -8.93
C VAL A 44 11.75 3.54 -7.41
N SER A 45 12.03 4.67 -6.78
CA SER A 45 11.74 4.91 -5.36
C SER A 45 10.33 5.51 -5.22
N TRP A 46 9.44 4.78 -4.55
CA TRP A 46 8.04 5.20 -4.34
C TRP A 46 7.46 4.57 -3.08
N ALA A 47 6.69 5.36 -2.31
CA ALA A 47 6.05 4.96 -1.04
C ALA A 47 7.02 4.25 -0.07
N GLY A 48 8.23 4.80 0.08
CA GLY A 48 9.28 4.22 0.93
C GLY A 48 9.89 2.91 0.44
N ARG A 49 9.62 2.48 -0.80
CA ARG A 49 10.07 1.21 -1.39
C ARG A 49 10.89 1.43 -2.65
N LEU A 50 11.83 0.52 -2.91
CA LEU A 50 12.63 0.48 -4.14
C LEU A 50 12.06 -0.59 -5.07
N TRP A 51 11.46 -0.15 -6.17
CA TRP A 51 10.83 -0.98 -7.19
C TRP A 51 11.82 -1.23 -8.33
N PRO A 52 12.41 -2.43 -8.46
CA PRO A 52 13.35 -2.73 -9.52
C PRO A 52 12.66 -2.96 -10.87
N ASP A 53 13.37 -2.60 -11.94
CA ASP A 53 13.05 -2.88 -13.34
C ASP A 53 11.61 -2.53 -13.73
N VAL A 54 11.31 -1.23 -13.73
CA VAL A 54 9.98 -0.71 -14.07
C VAL A 54 10.02 -0.05 -15.44
N GLY A 55 9.37 -0.68 -16.41
CA GLY A 55 9.09 -0.12 -17.73
C GLY A 55 7.66 0.40 -17.81
N ILE A 56 7.49 1.60 -18.37
CA ILE A 56 6.19 2.26 -18.57
C ILE A 56 6.10 2.69 -20.02
N ASP A 57 5.10 2.18 -20.74
CA ASP A 57 4.65 2.68 -22.03
C ASP A 57 3.27 3.30 -21.86
N ALA A 58 3.13 4.60 -22.04
CA ALA A 58 1.91 5.34 -21.82
C ALA A 58 1.56 6.18 -23.04
N ARG A 59 0.34 6.06 -23.54
CA ARG A 59 -0.18 6.82 -24.69
C ARG A 59 -1.47 7.55 -24.32
N VAL A 60 -1.67 8.73 -24.89
CA VAL A 60 -2.91 9.49 -24.70
C VAL A 60 -3.90 9.12 -25.79
N GLU A 61 -5.13 8.79 -25.38
CA GLU A 61 -6.27 8.58 -26.26
C GLU A 61 -7.46 9.40 -25.71
N GLY A 62 -7.77 10.51 -26.38
CA GLY A 62 -8.79 11.46 -25.90
C GLY A 62 -8.43 12.06 -24.54
N LYS A 63 -9.21 11.72 -23.50
CA LYS A 63 -8.99 12.15 -22.10
C LYS A 63 -8.41 11.04 -21.22
N GLN A 64 -7.88 9.98 -21.82
CA GLN A 64 -7.40 8.80 -21.10
C GLN A 64 -5.95 8.54 -21.44
N TRP A 65 -5.18 8.15 -20.43
CA TRP A 65 -3.88 7.54 -20.60
C TRP A 65 -4.05 6.03 -20.59
N LEU A 66 -3.58 5.39 -21.64
CA LEU A 66 -3.46 3.93 -21.70
C LEU A 66 -2.02 3.60 -21.36
N ILE A 67 -1.82 2.96 -20.21
CA ILE A 67 -0.53 2.76 -19.57
C ILE A 67 -0.27 1.26 -19.50
N ARG A 68 0.80 0.82 -20.13
CA ARG A 68 1.32 -0.54 -20.02
C ARG A 68 2.57 -0.54 -19.15
N THR A 69 2.54 -1.34 -18.10
CA THR A 69 3.67 -1.58 -17.22
C THR A 69 4.34 -2.90 -17.57
N ARG A 70 5.67 -2.95 -17.52
CA ARG A 70 6.46 -4.16 -17.76
C ARG A 70 7.65 -4.18 -16.82
N GLY A 71 7.90 -5.29 -16.17
CA GLY A 71 8.95 -5.34 -15.16
C GLY A 71 8.93 -6.60 -14.33
N ARG A 72 9.95 -6.77 -13.49
CA ARG A 72 9.97 -7.87 -12.52
C ARG A 72 8.99 -7.62 -11.37
N SER A 73 8.86 -6.37 -10.93
CA SER A 73 7.96 -6.02 -9.83
C SER A 73 6.54 -5.69 -10.24
N ILE A 74 6.30 -5.32 -11.51
CA ILE A 74 4.97 -4.93 -11.97
C ILE A 74 4.82 -5.22 -13.46
N ALA A 75 3.71 -5.84 -13.85
CA ALA A 75 3.29 -5.87 -15.25
C ALA A 75 1.77 -5.90 -15.37
N GLY A 76 1.28 -5.26 -16.42
CA GLY A 76 -0.15 -5.18 -16.74
C GLY A 76 -0.54 -3.87 -17.39
N ASP A 77 -1.83 -3.68 -17.55
CA ASP A 77 -2.42 -2.56 -18.26
C ASP A 77 -3.30 -1.73 -17.31
N LEU A 78 -3.11 -0.41 -17.35
CA LEU A 78 -3.83 0.58 -16.56
C LEU A 78 -4.41 1.65 -17.50
N ILE A 79 -5.55 2.22 -17.10
CA ILE A 79 -6.22 3.32 -17.77
C ILE A 79 -6.38 4.44 -16.76
N ARG A 80 -5.75 5.59 -17.00
CA ARG A 80 -5.95 6.80 -16.20
C ARG A 80 -6.84 7.78 -16.96
N VAL A 81 -8.07 7.94 -16.52
CA VAL A 81 -8.99 8.98 -17.00
C VAL A 81 -8.65 10.30 -16.31
N GLN A 82 -8.41 11.32 -17.12
CA GLN A 82 -8.14 12.67 -16.64
C GLN A 82 -9.40 13.29 -16.01
N GLY A 83 -9.22 14.03 -14.92
CA GLY A 83 -10.29 14.65 -14.15
C GLY A 83 -9.80 15.02 -12.75
N GLU A 84 -10.65 15.72 -12.00
CA GLU A 84 -10.42 16.05 -10.58
C GLU A 84 -11.63 15.53 -9.78
N PRO A 85 -11.50 14.40 -9.05
CA PRO A 85 -10.34 13.52 -9.00
C PRO A 85 -10.18 12.70 -10.29
N GLY A 86 -8.94 12.33 -10.62
CA GLY A 86 -8.68 11.39 -11.72
C GLY A 86 -9.20 9.99 -11.38
N ARG A 87 -9.42 9.15 -12.39
CA ARG A 87 -9.78 7.74 -12.22
C ARG A 87 -8.69 6.84 -12.78
N LEU A 88 -8.26 5.83 -12.03
CA LEU A 88 -7.27 4.84 -12.42
C LEU A 88 -7.88 3.44 -12.36
N GLU A 89 -8.06 2.80 -13.49
CA GLU A 89 -8.56 1.43 -13.55
C GLU A 89 -7.51 0.53 -14.15
N GLY A 90 -7.51 -0.74 -13.82
CA GLY A 90 -6.66 -1.66 -14.56
C GLY A 90 -6.52 -3.04 -13.98
N HIS A 91 -5.73 -3.80 -14.72
CA HIS A 91 -5.49 -5.20 -14.48
C HIS A 91 -3.99 -5.48 -14.56
N LEU A 92 -3.42 -5.86 -13.42
CA LEU A 92 -2.03 -6.25 -13.28
C LEU A 92 -1.94 -7.77 -13.34
N VAL A 93 -1.14 -8.26 -14.28
CA VAL A 93 -0.79 -9.68 -14.38
C VAL A 93 0.03 -10.07 -13.15
N HIS A 94 0.98 -9.22 -12.75
CA HIS A 94 1.69 -9.42 -11.49
C HIS A 94 2.09 -8.11 -10.82
N LEU A 95 2.17 -8.18 -9.50
CA LEU A 95 2.65 -7.13 -8.62
C LEU A 95 3.44 -7.75 -7.47
N VAL A 96 4.74 -7.49 -7.43
CA VAL A 96 5.61 -7.87 -6.31
C VAL A 96 5.90 -6.62 -5.51
N ILE A 97 5.31 -6.52 -4.31
CA ILE A 97 5.51 -5.38 -3.42
C ILE A 97 6.88 -5.55 -2.73
N PRO A 98 7.87 -4.68 -3.00
CA PRO A 98 9.18 -4.77 -2.36
C PRO A 98 9.06 -4.51 -0.87
N ALA A 99 9.98 -5.03 -0.04
CA ALA A 99 10.06 -4.65 1.36
C ALA A 99 10.23 -3.13 1.52
N SER A 100 9.75 -2.58 2.63
CA SER A 100 9.99 -1.16 2.95
C SER A 100 11.49 -0.95 3.13
N SER A 101 12.00 0.18 2.63
CA SER A 101 13.44 0.52 2.75
C SER A 101 13.81 0.93 4.19
N HIS A 102 12.80 1.14 5.03
CA HIS A 102 12.92 1.51 6.45
C HIS A 102 11.95 0.67 7.28
N PRO A 103 12.25 -0.62 7.55
CA PRO A 103 11.36 -1.50 8.29
C PRO A 103 11.15 -1.09 9.77
N ASP A 104 12.12 -0.37 10.35
CA ASP A 104 12.14 0.01 11.77
C ASP A 104 12.10 1.54 12.00
N ALA A 105 11.75 2.33 10.97
CA ALA A 105 11.61 3.77 11.19
C ALA A 105 10.40 4.03 12.13
N PRO A 106 10.58 4.80 13.22
CA PRO A 106 9.45 5.19 14.06
C PRO A 106 8.44 5.95 13.20
N ALA A 107 7.15 5.62 13.37
CA ALA A 107 6.05 6.35 12.73
C ALA A 107 6.21 7.86 13.03
N GLY A 108 6.33 8.68 11.99
CA GLY A 108 6.53 10.13 12.11
C GLY A 108 7.97 10.64 11.93
N ALA A 109 8.89 9.86 11.34
CA ALA A 109 10.20 10.36 10.94
C ALA A 109 10.10 11.28 9.70
N GLU A 110 9.74 12.55 9.92
CA GLU A 110 9.94 13.80 9.14
C GLU A 110 10.08 13.78 7.60
N ASN A 111 9.61 12.76 6.90
CA ASN A 111 9.41 12.77 5.45
C ASN A 111 7.91 12.63 5.16
N HIS A 112 7.11 13.40 5.90
CA HIS A 112 5.69 13.52 5.62
C HIS A 112 5.57 14.05 4.19
N THR A 113 4.93 13.27 3.32
CA THR A 113 4.44 13.78 2.03
C THR A 113 2.93 13.96 2.18
N PRO A 114 2.45 15.00 2.91
CA PRO A 114 1.03 15.24 3.24
C PRO A 114 0.15 15.58 2.03
N ALA A 115 0.64 15.28 0.83
CA ALA A 115 -0.02 15.55 -0.43
C ALA A 115 -0.38 14.26 -1.17
N LEU A 116 -0.02 13.08 -0.65
CA LEU A 116 -0.26 11.83 -1.37
C LEU A 116 -1.74 11.44 -1.34
N ALA A 117 -2.49 11.59 -0.23
CA ALA A 117 -3.93 11.27 -0.20
C ALA A 117 -4.73 12.20 -1.12
N ALA A 118 -4.40 13.50 -1.09
CA ALA A 118 -5.02 14.51 -1.95
C ALA A 118 -4.75 14.28 -3.45
N GLN A 119 -3.80 13.41 -3.79
CA GLN A 119 -3.39 13.09 -5.16
C GLN A 119 -3.74 11.64 -5.55
N MET A 120 -4.28 10.85 -4.62
CA MET A 120 -4.71 9.48 -4.92
C MET A 120 -5.96 9.53 -5.80
N PRO A 121 -5.93 8.96 -7.02
CA PRO A 121 -7.12 8.92 -7.84
C PRO A 121 -8.18 8.01 -7.23
N THR A 122 -9.41 8.13 -7.73
CA THR A 122 -10.36 7.02 -7.62
C THR A 122 -9.77 5.83 -8.37
N MET A 123 -9.77 4.65 -7.77
CA MET A 123 -9.12 3.48 -8.37
C MET A 123 -9.92 2.20 -8.25
N ASP A 124 -9.78 1.36 -9.27
CA ASP A 124 -10.26 -0.02 -9.34
C ASP A 124 -9.16 -0.87 -9.97
N LEU A 125 -8.44 -1.62 -9.15
CA LEU A 125 -7.25 -2.36 -9.55
C LEU A 125 -7.41 -3.83 -9.22
N GLN A 126 -7.29 -4.67 -10.24
CA GLN A 126 -7.25 -6.12 -10.12
C GLN A 126 -5.82 -6.61 -10.34
N VAL A 127 -5.37 -7.56 -9.51
CA VAL A 127 -4.03 -8.14 -9.56
C VAL A 127 -4.17 -9.67 -9.57
N GLU A 128 -3.71 -10.34 -10.63
CA GLU A 128 -3.76 -11.81 -10.70
C GLU A 128 -2.72 -12.48 -9.79
N HIS A 129 -1.49 -11.95 -9.79
CA HIS A 129 -0.38 -12.48 -9.00
C HIS A 129 0.24 -11.37 -8.15
N LEU A 130 -0.23 -11.25 -6.92
CA LEU A 130 0.31 -10.40 -5.88
C LEU A 130 1.30 -11.18 -5.02
N THR A 131 2.49 -10.64 -4.81
CA THR A 131 3.45 -11.11 -3.81
C THR A 131 3.70 -10.00 -2.80
N LEU A 132 3.38 -10.25 -1.53
CA LEU A 132 3.65 -9.32 -0.43
C LEU A 132 5.06 -9.49 0.14
N PRO A 133 5.58 -8.47 0.86
CA PRO A 133 6.76 -8.64 1.70
C PRO A 133 6.50 -9.76 2.71
N GLY A 134 7.43 -10.72 2.79
CA GLY A 134 7.27 -11.93 3.62
C GLY A 134 6.86 -13.17 2.81
N GLY A 135 6.43 -12.99 1.55
CA GLY A 135 6.21 -14.10 0.62
C GLY A 135 4.77 -14.59 0.53
N LEU A 136 3.78 -13.91 1.14
CA LEU A 136 2.38 -14.23 0.88
C LEU A 136 2.04 -13.96 -0.59
N GLU A 137 1.57 -15.00 -1.28
CA GLU A 137 1.17 -14.94 -2.69
C GLU A 137 -0.34 -15.15 -2.85
N GLY A 138 -0.95 -14.44 -3.78
CA GLY A 138 -2.39 -14.52 -4.03
C GLY A 138 -2.85 -13.60 -5.16
N HIS A 139 -4.16 -13.39 -5.27
CA HIS A 139 -4.75 -12.35 -6.12
C HIS A 139 -5.37 -11.27 -5.24
N ALA A 140 -5.51 -10.06 -5.79
CA ALA A 140 -6.09 -8.94 -5.06
C ALA A 140 -7.02 -8.08 -5.92
N HIS A 141 -8.00 -7.47 -5.26
CA HIS A 141 -8.86 -6.45 -5.83
C HIS A 141 -8.92 -5.27 -4.88
N LEU A 142 -8.60 -4.07 -5.37
CA LEU A 142 -8.62 -2.84 -4.62
C LEU A 142 -9.56 -1.86 -5.29
N VAL A 143 -10.52 -1.33 -4.53
CA VAL A 143 -11.37 -0.21 -4.93
C VAL A 143 -11.24 0.91 -3.91
N GLY A 144 -10.99 2.12 -4.38
CA GLY A 144 -10.95 3.29 -3.52
C GLY A 144 -11.35 4.56 -4.23
N THR A 145 -11.78 5.55 -3.45
CA THR A 145 -12.32 6.82 -3.96
C THR A 145 -11.73 7.99 -3.21
N GLN A 146 -11.40 9.04 -3.96
CA GLN A 146 -11.02 10.32 -3.38
C GLN A 146 -12.26 11.13 -2.99
N GLU A 147 -12.31 11.60 -1.75
CA GLU A 147 -13.34 12.52 -1.26
C GLU A 147 -12.70 13.88 -0.94
N GLY A 148 -12.99 14.88 -1.77
CA GLY A 148 -12.44 16.23 -1.61
C GLY A 148 -10.92 16.30 -1.65
N ALA A 149 -10.36 17.33 -1.02
CA ALA A 149 -8.92 17.52 -0.92
C ALA A 149 -8.40 16.90 0.39
N GLY A 150 -7.82 15.70 0.30
CA GLY A 150 -7.07 15.11 1.41
C GLY A 150 -7.76 13.98 2.18
N VAL A 151 -8.89 13.46 1.69
CA VAL A 151 -9.49 12.22 2.21
C VAL A 151 -9.56 11.18 1.08
N TRP A 152 -9.07 9.98 1.37
CA TRP A 152 -9.13 8.85 0.46
C TRP A 152 -9.76 7.66 1.16
N HIS A 153 -10.82 7.12 0.57
CA HIS A 153 -11.56 5.97 1.10
C HIS A 153 -11.10 4.70 0.40
N LEU A 154 -10.63 3.73 1.19
CA LEU A 154 -10.52 2.35 0.75
C LEU A 154 -11.91 1.71 0.90
N GLN A 155 -12.62 1.55 -0.22
CA GLN A 155 -13.93 0.91 -0.23
C GLN A 155 -13.80 -0.59 -0.02
N THR A 156 -12.81 -1.21 -0.68
CA THR A 156 -12.46 -2.60 -0.43
C THR A 156 -11.03 -2.87 -0.88
N LEU A 157 -10.34 -3.69 -0.11
CA LEU A 157 -9.18 -4.45 -0.52
C LEU A 157 -9.48 -5.90 -0.18
N THR A 158 -9.63 -6.74 -1.20
CA THR A 158 -9.73 -8.19 -1.04
C THR A 158 -8.41 -8.80 -1.47
N LEU A 159 -7.85 -9.69 -0.64
CA LEU A 159 -6.70 -10.52 -0.98
C LEU A 159 -7.06 -11.98 -0.73
N VAL A 160 -6.83 -12.82 -1.72
CA VAL A 160 -7.09 -14.27 -1.61
C VAL A 160 -5.82 -15.03 -1.99
N SER A 161 -5.30 -15.76 -1.02
CA SER A 161 -4.20 -16.71 -1.14
C SER A 161 -4.75 -18.15 -1.11
N GLN A 162 -3.87 -19.14 -1.21
CA GLN A 162 -4.23 -20.56 -1.20
C GLN A 162 -5.03 -20.96 0.05
N GLU A 163 -4.62 -20.44 1.22
CA GLU A 163 -5.18 -20.84 2.52
C GLU A 163 -5.73 -19.63 3.30
N THR A 164 -5.83 -18.45 2.68
CA THR A 164 -6.18 -17.22 3.40
C THR A 164 -6.98 -16.25 2.55
N GLN A 165 -8.03 -15.68 3.13
CA GLN A 165 -8.79 -14.57 2.57
C GLN A 165 -8.75 -13.39 3.53
N ILE A 166 -8.43 -12.21 3.01
CA ILE A 166 -8.39 -10.94 3.73
C ILE A 166 -9.36 -9.99 3.05
N GLN A 167 -10.12 -9.25 3.85
CA GLN A 167 -10.88 -8.09 3.42
C GLN A 167 -10.51 -6.90 4.28
N MET A 168 -10.39 -5.73 3.68
CA MET A 168 -10.06 -4.49 4.38
C MET A 168 -10.81 -3.32 3.75
N GLU A 169 -11.24 -2.41 4.60
CA GLU A 169 -11.85 -1.13 4.22
C GLU A 169 -11.33 -0.05 5.17
N GLY A 170 -11.42 1.21 4.78
CA GLY A 170 -10.93 2.27 5.64
C GLY A 170 -10.86 3.63 4.99
N VAL A 171 -10.19 4.52 5.71
CA VAL A 171 -10.00 5.90 5.30
C VAL A 171 -8.61 6.38 5.69
N TRP A 172 -7.97 7.05 4.74
CA TRP A 172 -6.77 7.83 4.94
C TRP A 172 -7.10 9.31 4.81
N GLN A 173 -6.73 10.08 5.82
CA GLN A 173 -6.96 11.52 5.87
C GLN A 173 -5.61 12.21 6.06
N ASP A 174 -5.29 13.19 5.22
CA ASP A 174 -4.05 13.97 5.31
C ASP A 174 -4.20 15.27 6.13
N GLN A 175 -5.43 15.76 6.30
CA GLN A 175 -5.71 17.00 7.01
C GLN A 175 -6.94 16.88 7.92
N PRO A 176 -7.03 17.65 9.03
CA PRO A 176 -6.00 18.57 9.56
C PRO A 176 -4.83 17.85 10.25
N LYS A 177 -4.96 16.56 10.57
CA LYS A 177 -3.88 15.71 11.10
C LYS A 177 -3.86 14.41 10.29
N PRO A 178 -2.70 14.04 9.69
CA PRO A 178 -2.56 12.78 8.98
C PRO A 178 -2.93 11.57 9.85
N GLN A 179 -3.91 10.80 9.41
CA GLN A 179 -4.42 9.63 10.12
C GLN A 179 -4.93 8.56 9.16
N ASN A 180 -4.76 7.32 9.61
CA ASN A 180 -5.17 6.11 8.92
C ASN A 180 -6.12 5.35 9.83
N HIS A 181 -7.25 4.89 9.30
CA HIS A 181 -8.24 4.06 10.00
C HIS A 181 -8.67 2.94 9.08
N TYR A 182 -8.41 1.69 9.47
CA TYR A 182 -8.72 0.52 8.65
C TYR A 182 -9.35 -0.59 9.47
N GLN A 183 -10.50 -1.06 8.99
CA GLN A 183 -11.13 -2.28 9.45
C GLN A 183 -10.68 -3.43 8.57
N TRP A 184 -10.48 -4.60 9.17
CA TRP A 184 -10.07 -5.78 8.45
C TRP A 184 -10.74 -7.02 9.00
N ASP A 185 -10.93 -7.98 8.11
CA ASP A 185 -11.39 -9.32 8.37
C ASP A 185 -10.42 -10.30 7.70
N VAL A 186 -10.10 -11.39 8.40
CA VAL A 186 -9.26 -12.46 7.88
C VAL A 186 -9.84 -13.81 8.21
N LYS A 187 -9.78 -14.72 7.25
CA LYS A 187 -10.04 -16.16 7.43
C LYS A 187 -8.85 -16.91 6.87
N THR A 188 -8.27 -17.79 7.67
CA THR A 188 -7.08 -18.55 7.29
C THR A 188 -7.16 -19.99 7.82
N GLU A 189 -6.70 -20.94 7.03
CA GLU A 189 -6.57 -22.34 7.46
C GLU A 189 -5.29 -22.56 8.29
N ASP A 190 -4.26 -21.73 8.09
CA ASP A 190 -3.04 -21.74 8.89
C ASP A 190 -2.58 -20.31 9.22
N LEU A 191 -2.97 -19.83 10.39
CA LEU A 191 -2.58 -18.52 10.89
C LEU A 191 -1.06 -18.38 11.09
N GLY A 192 -0.36 -19.47 11.39
CA GLY A 192 1.10 -19.45 11.56
C GLY A 192 1.81 -19.18 10.23
N ASN A 193 1.40 -19.88 9.17
CA ASN A 193 1.90 -19.64 7.81
C ASN A 193 1.51 -18.27 7.30
N PHE A 194 0.27 -17.83 7.55
CA PHE A 194 -0.19 -16.50 7.16
C PHE A 194 0.67 -15.38 7.77
N LEU A 195 0.86 -15.40 9.09
CA LEU A 195 1.67 -14.39 9.77
C LEU A 195 3.14 -14.44 9.30
N THR A 196 3.67 -15.63 9.04
CA THR A 196 5.00 -15.80 8.44
C THR A 196 5.08 -15.15 7.05
N GLY A 197 4.06 -15.37 6.20
CA GLY A 197 3.95 -14.77 4.87
C GLY A 197 3.78 -13.24 4.88
N LEU A 198 3.32 -12.66 5.99
CA LEU A 198 3.31 -11.22 6.24
C LEU A 198 4.61 -10.67 6.85
N GLY A 199 5.59 -11.55 7.13
CA GLY A 199 6.88 -11.17 7.74
C GLY A 199 6.90 -11.22 9.27
N TYR A 200 5.90 -11.83 9.92
CA TYR A 200 5.79 -11.98 11.38
C TYR A 200 5.83 -13.45 11.84
N PRO A 201 6.93 -14.17 11.60
CA PRO A 201 7.04 -15.59 11.95
C PRO A 201 6.99 -15.82 13.48
N GLY A 202 6.44 -16.97 13.88
CA GLY A 202 6.57 -17.49 15.24
C GLY A 202 5.59 -16.90 16.28
N LEU A 203 4.70 -15.99 15.90
CA LEU A 203 3.63 -15.48 16.79
C LEU A 203 2.60 -16.56 17.13
N VAL A 204 2.29 -17.43 16.16
CA VAL A 204 1.37 -18.57 16.30
C VAL A 204 1.99 -19.77 15.60
N ALA A 205 1.89 -20.97 16.18
CA ALA A 205 2.54 -22.15 15.62
C ALA A 205 1.81 -22.73 14.39
N ARG A 206 0.48 -22.79 14.46
CA ARG A 206 -0.45 -23.25 13.40
C ARG A 206 -1.90 -23.10 13.86
N GLY A 207 -2.85 -23.20 12.95
CA GLY A 207 -4.28 -23.40 13.24
C GLY A 207 -5.22 -22.53 12.42
N ASN A 208 -6.46 -22.98 12.28
CA ASN A 208 -7.49 -22.25 11.56
C ASN A 208 -7.86 -21.00 12.36
N GLY A 209 -7.73 -19.84 11.72
CA GLY A 209 -7.95 -18.55 12.33
C GLY A 209 -9.04 -17.78 11.63
N GLU A 210 -9.97 -17.22 12.40
CA GLU A 210 -10.81 -16.11 11.94
C GLU A 210 -10.48 -14.90 12.80
N GLY A 211 -10.19 -13.77 12.16
CA GLY A 211 -9.85 -12.54 12.86
C GLY A 211 -10.62 -11.36 12.27
N HIS A 212 -10.91 -10.40 13.13
CA HIS A 212 -11.44 -9.11 12.72
C HIS A 212 -10.88 -8.03 13.63
N GLY A 213 -10.75 -6.81 13.13
CA GLY A 213 -10.23 -5.73 13.94
C GLY A 213 -10.28 -4.38 13.26
N HIS A 214 -9.85 -3.39 14.03
CA HIS A 214 -9.63 -2.04 13.57
C HIS A 214 -8.21 -1.64 13.98
N ILE A 215 -7.46 -1.11 13.01
CA ILE A 215 -6.14 -0.52 13.21
C ILE A 215 -6.16 0.94 12.80
N GLN A 216 -5.40 1.74 13.53
CA GLN A 216 -5.15 3.14 13.22
C GLN A 216 -3.70 3.48 13.51
N TRP A 217 -3.14 4.38 12.70
CA TRP A 217 -1.84 4.98 12.94
C TRP A 217 -1.80 6.42 12.43
N PRO A 218 -1.00 7.30 13.06
CA PRO A 218 -0.77 8.64 12.54
C PRO A 218 0.18 8.62 11.34
N GLY A 219 0.10 9.63 10.47
CA GLY A 219 1.02 9.80 9.35
C GLY A 219 0.46 9.35 8.00
N ALA A 220 1.34 9.13 7.03
CA ALA A 220 1.01 8.63 5.69
C ALA A 220 0.83 7.10 5.68
N LEU A 221 0.37 6.52 4.57
CA LEU A 221 0.23 5.07 4.44
C LEU A 221 1.55 4.34 4.67
N GLU A 222 2.66 4.90 4.18
CA GLU A 222 4.00 4.32 4.29
C GLU A 222 4.59 4.33 5.71
N ASP A 223 4.00 5.09 6.64
CA ASP A 223 4.45 5.19 8.05
C ASP A 223 3.97 4.01 8.92
N PHE A 224 3.28 3.02 8.31
CA PHE A 224 2.81 1.84 9.01
C PHE A 224 3.97 1.08 9.67
N SER A 225 3.86 0.84 10.98
CA SER A 225 4.73 -0.03 11.75
C SER A 225 3.93 -0.73 12.85
N LEU A 226 4.24 -1.99 13.16
CA LEU A 226 3.53 -2.72 14.22
C LEU A 226 3.62 -2.03 15.59
N THR A 227 4.70 -1.30 15.86
CA THR A 227 4.90 -0.57 17.13
C THR A 227 4.16 0.76 17.16
N GLY A 228 3.86 1.36 16.01
CA GLY A 228 3.13 2.63 15.87
C GLY A 228 1.62 2.47 15.68
N VAL A 229 1.13 1.25 15.48
CA VAL A 229 -0.30 0.96 15.29
C VAL A 229 -1.01 0.85 16.64
N SER A 230 -2.17 1.51 16.73
CA SER A 230 -3.13 1.35 17.82
C SER A 230 -4.41 0.72 17.28
N GLY A 231 -5.10 -0.09 18.07
CA GLY A 231 -6.29 -0.77 17.57
C GLY A 231 -6.79 -1.87 18.49
N HIS A 232 -7.83 -2.55 18.03
CA HIS A 232 -8.37 -3.74 18.68
C HIS A 232 -8.51 -4.83 17.64
N ALA A 233 -8.19 -6.05 18.03
CA ALA A 233 -8.32 -7.23 17.19
C ALA A 233 -8.93 -8.35 18.02
N SER A 234 -9.88 -9.06 17.44
CA SER A 234 -10.41 -10.31 17.95
C SER A 234 -9.94 -11.43 17.04
N LEU A 235 -9.41 -12.49 17.62
CA LEU A 235 -8.89 -13.63 16.89
C LEU A 235 -9.45 -14.90 17.51
N ASN A 236 -10.20 -15.65 16.71
CA ASN A 236 -10.72 -16.95 17.05
C ASN A 236 -9.83 -18.01 16.40
N LEU A 237 -9.17 -18.79 17.23
CA LEU A 237 -8.36 -19.91 16.79
C LEU A 237 -9.08 -21.22 17.07
N LYS A 238 -9.24 -22.04 16.05
CA LYS A 238 -9.67 -23.43 16.15
C LYS A 238 -8.46 -24.31 15.89
N ASP A 239 -8.29 -25.32 16.75
CA ASP A 239 -7.19 -26.28 16.66
C ASP A 239 -5.78 -25.66 16.69
N GLY A 240 -5.66 -24.43 17.20
CA GLY A 240 -4.41 -23.67 17.23
C GLY A 240 -3.59 -23.88 18.51
N GLN A 241 -2.27 -23.98 18.36
CA GLN A 241 -1.32 -23.93 19.48
C GLN A 241 -0.62 -22.57 19.46
N PHE A 242 -0.78 -21.78 20.53
CA PHE A 242 -0.01 -20.55 20.69
C PHE A 242 1.45 -20.88 20.98
N SER A 243 2.36 -20.32 20.18
CA SER A 243 3.78 -20.35 20.50
C SER A 243 3.99 -19.63 21.82
N LYS A 244 4.70 -20.29 22.74
CA LYS A 244 5.01 -19.75 24.06
C LYS A 244 5.83 -18.48 23.86
N VAL A 245 5.18 -17.32 23.88
CA VAL A 245 5.87 -16.03 23.93
C VAL A 245 6.78 -16.11 25.16
N GLN A 246 8.09 -16.12 24.93
CA GLN A 246 9.04 -15.96 26.01
C GLN A 246 8.86 -14.53 26.53
N THR A 247 7.95 -14.37 27.48
CA THR A 247 8.01 -13.24 28.40
C THR A 247 9.35 -13.37 29.10
N GLY A 248 10.28 -12.48 28.74
CA GLY A 248 11.55 -12.35 29.45
C GLY A 248 11.28 -12.27 30.95
N PRO A 249 12.16 -12.84 31.81
CA PRO A 249 11.89 -12.94 33.22
C PRO A 249 11.94 -11.56 33.86
N LYS A 250 10.78 -10.92 34.05
CA LYS A 250 10.46 -9.97 35.13
C LYS A 250 8.99 -9.54 35.04
N CYS A 251 8.10 -10.37 35.59
CA CYS A 251 6.86 -9.85 36.16
C CYS A 251 6.81 -10.32 37.61
N LYS A 252 7.16 -9.41 38.53
CA LYS A 252 7.00 -9.64 39.97
C LYS A 252 5.49 -9.77 40.25
N ARG A 253 5.16 -10.79 41.05
CA ARG A 253 3.83 -11.06 41.60
C ARG A 253 3.18 -9.79 42.17
N GLY A 254 1.97 -9.49 41.71
CA GLY A 254 1.00 -8.65 42.40
C GLY A 254 -0.37 -9.28 42.13
N GLY A 255 -0.95 -9.89 43.15
CA GLY A 255 -2.20 -10.65 43.04
C GLY A 255 -3.41 -9.77 42.75
N TRP A 256 -4.39 -10.36 42.08
CA TRP A 256 -5.75 -9.83 42.01
C TRP A 256 -6.67 -10.80 42.75
N VAL A 257 -7.44 -10.24 43.70
CA VAL A 257 -8.59 -10.88 44.31
C VAL A 257 -9.82 -10.51 43.47
N VAL A 258 -10.69 -11.51 43.33
CA VAL A 258 -11.94 -11.66 42.55
C VAL A 258 -12.71 -10.39 42.23
#